data_AF-A0A916RQL9-F1
#
_entry.id   AF-A0A916RQL9-F1
#
_cell.length_a   1.000
_cell.length_b   1.000
_cell.length_c   1.000
_cell.angle_alpha   90.00
_cell.angle_beta   90.00
_cell.angle_gamma   90.00
#
_symmetry.space_group_name_H-M   'P 1'
#
loop_
_entity.id
_entity.type
_entity.pdbx_description
1 polymer ?
#
loop_
_entity_poly.entity_id
_entity_poly.type
_entity_poly.pdbx_seq_one_letter_code
_entity_poly.pdbx_strand_id
1 'polypeptide(L)' 'MNYERGGIAFVGCVVLGVGFGALFNQWVAGPIIGVGVGFILMAVMGKEKIE' A
#
# COMPACT_ATOMS: atom_id res chain seq x y z
N MET A 1 -11.48 13.52 -9.01
CA MET A 1 -11.64 13.26 -7.56
C MET A 1 -11.38 11.80 -7.14
N ASN A 2 -10.98 10.87 -8.04
CA ASN A 2 -10.69 9.47 -7.66
C ASN A 2 -9.22 9.18 -7.28
N TYR A 3 -8.28 10.05 -7.63
CA TYR A 3 -6.86 9.89 -7.27
C TYR A 3 -6.61 10.00 -5.76
N GLU A 4 -7.42 10.79 -5.06
CA GLU A 4 -7.31 11.02 -3.60
C GLU A 4 -7.50 9.71 -2.83
N ARG A 5 -8.47 8.87 -3.23
CA ARG A 5 -8.74 7.59 -2.54
C ARG A 5 -7.65 6.55 -2.76
N GLY A 6 -7.11 6.46 -3.98
CA GLY A 6 -6.00 5.53 -4.29
C GLY A 6 -4.71 5.90 -3.56
N GLY A 7 -4.39 7.20 -3.48
CA GLY A 7 -3.24 7.69 -2.72
C GLY A 7 -3.35 7.42 -1.22
N ILE A 8 -4.51 7.66 -0.63
CA ILE A 8 -4.76 7.39 0.80
C ILE A 8 -4.68 5.89 1.09
N ALA A 9 -5.22 5.04 0.22
CA ALA A 9 -5.15 3.59 0.37
C ALA A 9 -3.70 3.07 0.30
N PHE A 10 -2.89 3.62 -0.60
CA PHE A 10 -1.46 3.28 -0.70
C PHE A 10 -0.68 3.70 0.55
N VAL A 11 -0.83 4.95 0.98
CA VAL A 11 -0.17 5.45 2.19
C VAL A 11 -0.59 4.62 3.41
N GLY A 12 -1.87 4.24 3.49
CA GLY A 12 -2.38 3.32 4.52
C GLY A 12 -1.68 1.96 4.51
N CYS A 13 -1.54 1.32 3.34
CA CYS A 13 -0.83 0.04 3.23
C CYS A 13 0.65 0.15 3.61
N VAL A 14 1.32 1.25 3.24
CA VAL A 14 2.73 1.47 3.60
C VAL A 14 2.89 1.66 5.12
N VAL A 15 2.05 2.50 5.74
CA VAL A 15 2.09 2.74 7.19
C VAL A 15 1.76 1.46 7.97
N LEU A 16 0.76 0.69 7.54
CA LEU A 16 0.46 -0.60 8.13
C LEU A 16 1.60 -1.60 7.96
N GLY A 17 2.25 -1.62 6.79
CA GLY A 17 3.43 -2.45 6.54
C GLY A 17 4.59 -2.09 7.46
N VAL A 18 4.91 -0.81 7.61
CA VAL A 18 5.94 -0.35 8.55
C VAL A 18 5.58 -0.71 10.00
N GLY A 19 4.32 -0.51 10.40
CA GLY A 19 3.84 -0.87 11.74
C GLY A 19 3.95 -2.37 12.02
N PHE A 20 3.58 -3.22 11.04
CA PHE A 20 3.79 -4.67 11.12
C PHE A 20 5.28 -5.01 11.19
N GLY A 21 6.12 -4.39 10.36
CA GLY A 21 7.57 -4.58 10.40
C GLY A 21 8.19 -4.24 11.76
N ALA A 22 7.71 -3.17 12.39
CA ALA A 22 8.12 -2.80 13.74
C ALA A 22 7.68 -3.82 14.79
N LEU A 23 6.45 -4.36 14.71
CA LEU A 23 5.94 -5.37 15.65
C LEU A 23 6.75 -6.68 15.61
N PHE A 24 7.19 -7.11 14.42
CA PHE A 24 7.94 -8.36 14.25
C PHE A 24 9.46 -8.17 14.25
N ASN A 25 9.94 -6.97 14.61
CA ASN A 25 11.36 -6.57 14.54
C ASN A 25 11.99 -6.78 13.15
N GLN A 26 11.15 -6.80 12.10
CA GLN A 26 11.51 -6.96 10.71
C GLN A 26 11.29 -5.64 9.97
N TRP A 27 12.14 -4.67 10.32
CA TRP A 27 12.11 -3.29 9.82
C TRP A 27 12.22 -3.16 8.31
N VAL A 28 12.77 -4.17 7.62
CA VAL A 28 12.91 -4.20 6.16
C VAL A 28 11.73 -4.91 5.50
N ALA A 29 11.26 -6.02 6.06
CA ALA A 29 10.20 -6.82 5.45
C ALA A 29 8.84 -6.10 5.49
N GLY A 30 8.52 -5.44 6.62
CA GLY A 30 7.25 -4.73 6.77
C GLY A 30 6.99 -3.63 5.72
N PRO A 31 7.90 -2.67 5.51
CA PRO A 31 7.76 -1.66 4.46
C PRO A 31 7.67 -2.27 3.05
N ILE A 32 8.46 -3.30 2.77
CA ILE A 32 8.44 -3.99 1.46
C ILE A 32 7.06 -4.62 1.20
N ILE A 33 6.50 -5.28 2.21
CA ILE A 33 5.15 -5.86 2.14
C ILE A 33 4.11 -4.73 2.00
N GLY A 34 4.22 -3.65 2.78
CA GLY A 34 3.30 -2.51 2.71
C GLY A 34 3.27 -1.83 1.35
N VAL A 35 4.44 -1.62 0.73
CA VAL A 35 4.56 -1.09 -0.63
C VAL A 35 4.00 -2.07 -1.66
N GLY A 36 4.34 -3.35 -1.56
CA GLY A 36 3.83 -4.39 -2.47
C GLY A 36 2.30 -4.50 -2.44
N VAL A 37 1.71 -4.56 -1.24
CA VAL A 37 0.25 -4.58 -1.06
C VAL A 37 -0.39 -3.29 -1.57
N GLY A 38 0.23 -2.13 -1.32
CA GLY A 38 -0.24 -0.83 -1.83
C GLY A 38 -0.28 -0.77 -3.36
N PHE A 39 0.73 -1.32 -4.05
CA PHE A 39 0.73 -1.41 -5.52
C PHE A 39 -0.31 -2.37 -6.05
N ILE A 40 -0.50 -3.54 -5.43
CA ILE A 40 -1.54 -4.50 -5.81
C ILE A 40 -2.91 -3.85 -5.65
N LEU A 41 -3.14 -3.15 -4.53
CA LEU A 41 -4.39 -2.46 -4.26
C LEU A 41 -4.64 -1.33 -5.26
N MET A 42 -3.63 -0.52 -5.59
CA MET A 42 -3.72 0.47 -6.66
C MET A 42 -3.99 -0.16 -8.02
N ALA A 43 -3.42 -1.34 -8.33
CA ALA A 43 -3.65 -2.03 -9.59
C ALA A 43 -5.08 -2.61 -9.68
N VAL A 44 -5.62 -3.12 -8.57
CA VAL A 44 -6.98 -3.66 -8.49
C VAL A 44 -8.01 -2.52 -8.50
N MET A 45 -7.78 -1.44 -7.76
CA MET A 45 -8.65 -0.27 -7.74
C MET A 45 -8.51 0.60 -9.00
N GLY A 46 -7.35 0.58 -9.64
CA GLY A 46 -7.02 1.30 -10.87
C GLY A 46 -7.52 0.63 -12.15
N LYS A 47 -8.11 -0.58 -12.06
CA LYS A 47 -8.78 -1.24 -13.18
C LYS A 47 -10.07 -0.56 -13.67
N GLU A 48 -10.33 0.69 -13.29
CA GLU A 48 -11.44 1.50 -13.81
C GLU A 48 -11.04 2.47 -14.94
N LYS A 49 -9.78 2.55 -15.37
CA LYS A 49 -9.43 3.21 -16.65
C LYS A 49 -8.19 2.60 -17.30
N ILE A 50 -8.39 1.55 -18.09
CA ILE A 50 -7.54 1.26 -19.25
C ILE A 50 -8.36 1.75 -20.45
N GLU A 51 -8.27 3.05 -20.74
CA GLU A 51 -8.56 3.60 -22.07
C GLU A 51 -7.26 3.62 -22.87
#